data_AF-N9M8I7-F1
#
_entry.id   AF-N9M8I7-F1
#
_cell.length_a   1.000
_cell.length_b   1.000
_cell.length_c   1.000
_cell.angle_alpha   90.00
_cell.angle_beta   90.00
_cell.angle_gamma   90.00
#
_symmetry.space_group_name_H-M   'P 1'
#
loop_
_entity.id
_entity.type
_entity.pdbx_description
1 polymer ?
#
loop_
_entity_poly.entity_id
_entity_poly.type
_entity_poly.pdbx_seq_one_letter_code
_entity_poly.pdbx_strand_id
1 'polypeptide(L)'
;MKNIKGLTYKPLDCDDMERSIQLCNGIEYLIDDFLREINGKEPVQLFKSEYQANLIKIASHLEELIHLLTYLTNKNNKAFYFRHLYAILKSLSCAPNPLIITAYYLDPKHEFKRLINRNAFEFEVGQIVKKIQFIKPVLQSLAVGRKSGIRSISHSF
;
A
#
# COMPACT_ATOMS: atom_id res chain seq x y z
N MET A 1 -5.49 -37.79 -16.94
CA MET A 1 -5.84 -36.40 -17.32
C MET A 1 -6.10 -35.62 -16.04
N LYS A 2 -5.21 -34.70 -15.65
CA LYS A 2 -5.34 -33.93 -14.40
C LYS A 2 -6.45 -32.88 -14.57
N ASN A 3 -7.44 -32.91 -13.68
CA ASN A 3 -8.48 -31.89 -13.56
C ASN A 3 -7.86 -30.50 -13.34
N ILE A 4 -7.77 -29.71 -14.41
CA ILE A 4 -7.50 -28.28 -14.33
C ILE A 4 -8.76 -27.64 -13.74
N LYS A 5 -8.79 -27.43 -12.42
CA LYS A 5 -9.77 -26.51 -11.81
C LYS A 5 -9.60 -25.16 -12.52
N GLY A 6 -10.54 -24.85 -13.42
CA GLY A 6 -10.38 -23.90 -14.51
C GLY A 6 -10.06 -22.47 -14.04
N LEU A 7 -9.11 -21.85 -14.73
CA LEU A 7 -8.92 -20.41 -14.71
C LEU A 7 -10.24 -19.73 -15.03
N THR A 8 -10.63 -18.72 -14.24
CA THR A 8 -11.89 -18.00 -14.45
C THR A 8 -11.75 -16.90 -15.51
N TYR A 9 -10.54 -16.41 -15.71
CA TYR A 9 -10.17 -15.42 -16.73
C TYR A 9 -8.66 -15.53 -17.01
N LYS A 10 -8.15 -14.85 -18.05
CA LYS A 10 -6.72 -14.87 -18.40
C LYS A 10 -5.88 -14.30 -17.23
N PRO A 11 -4.85 -14.98 -16.73
CA PRO A 11 -4.01 -14.41 -15.68
C PRO A 11 -3.31 -13.12 -16.15
N LEU A 12 -3.20 -12.11 -15.29
CA LEU A 12 -2.35 -10.92 -15.50
C LEU A 12 -0.97 -11.17 -14.89
N ASP A 13 -0.29 -12.18 -15.42
CA ASP A 13 1.00 -12.67 -14.96
C ASP A 13 2.12 -11.92 -15.68
N CYS A 14 2.75 -10.96 -14.99
CA CYS A 14 3.84 -10.14 -15.51
C CYS A 14 4.63 -9.52 -14.35
N ASP A 15 5.88 -9.11 -14.64
CA ASP A 15 6.83 -8.57 -13.66
C ASP A 15 6.25 -7.40 -12.85
N ASP A 16 5.49 -6.50 -13.50
CA ASP A 16 4.83 -5.36 -12.83
C ASP A 16 3.80 -5.84 -11.78
N MET A 17 3.07 -6.92 -12.06
CA MET A 17 2.11 -7.52 -11.14
C MET A 17 2.83 -8.21 -9.98
N GLU A 18 3.89 -8.98 -10.26
CA GLU A 18 4.70 -9.61 -9.23
C GLU A 18 5.30 -8.56 -8.29
N ARG A 19 5.92 -7.51 -8.85
CA ARG A 19 6.49 -6.40 -8.09
C ARG A 19 5.42 -5.69 -7.25
N SER A 20 4.23 -5.46 -7.80
CA SER A 20 3.11 -4.88 -7.04
C SER A 20 2.74 -5.70 -5.81
N ILE A 21 2.70 -7.04 -5.93
CA ILE A 21 2.43 -7.94 -4.81
C ILE A 21 3.58 -7.93 -3.78
N GLN A 22 4.83 -7.91 -4.25
CA GLN A 22 6.00 -7.80 -3.37
C GLN A 22 5.98 -6.48 -2.58
N LEU A 23 5.63 -5.36 -3.23
CA LEU A 23 5.48 -4.06 -2.57
C LEU A 23 4.41 -4.08 -1.48
N CYS A 24 3.27 -4.73 -1.70
CA CYS A 24 2.26 -4.90 -0.65
C CYS A 24 2.83 -5.57 0.60
N ASN A 25 3.61 -6.65 0.45
CA ASN A 25 4.26 -7.31 1.58
C ASN A 25 5.30 -6.40 2.27
N GLY A 26 6.11 -5.70 1.47
CA GLY A 26 7.14 -4.80 1.98
C GLY A 26 6.56 -3.63 2.77
N ILE A 27 5.48 -3.03 2.29
CA ILE A 27 4.78 -1.93 2.98
C ILE A 27 4.19 -2.41 4.32
N GLU A 28 3.51 -3.55 4.34
CA GLU A 28 2.98 -4.15 5.59
C GLU A 28 4.10 -4.36 6.62
N TYR A 29 5.23 -4.94 6.19
CA TYR A 29 6.37 -5.19 7.06
C TYR A 29 7.01 -3.91 7.59
N LEU A 30 7.29 -2.93 6.71
CA LEU A 30 7.94 -1.68 7.11
C LEU A 30 7.08 -0.85 8.06
N ILE A 31 5.75 -0.88 7.88
CA ILE A 31 4.82 -0.22 8.80
C ILE A 31 4.85 -0.89 10.18
N ASP A 32 4.76 -2.23 10.23
CA ASP A 32 4.82 -2.97 11.50
C ASP A 32 6.14 -2.71 12.24
N ASP A 33 7.25 -2.74 11.51
CA ASP A 33 8.59 -2.46 12.05
C ASP A 33 8.68 -1.03 12.63
N PHE A 34 8.25 -0.02 11.85
CA PHE A 34 8.22 1.37 12.30
C PHE A 34 7.36 1.55 13.56
N LEU A 35 6.15 0.98 13.59
CA LEU A 35 5.25 1.07 14.75
C LEU A 35 5.86 0.43 16.00
N ARG A 36 6.60 -0.68 15.85
CA ARG A 36 7.34 -1.31 16.96
C ARG A 36 8.47 -0.42 17.46
N GLU A 37 9.23 0.20 16.56
CA GLU A 37 10.35 1.08 16.93
C GLU A 37 9.90 2.31 17.73
N ILE A 38 8.76 2.91 17.36
CA ILE A 38 8.24 4.10 18.04
C ILE A 38 7.39 3.77 19.26
N ASN A 39 7.11 2.49 19.51
CA ASN A 39 6.25 2.09 20.63
C ASN A 39 6.87 2.48 21.97
N GLY A 40 6.07 3.15 22.81
CA GLY A 40 6.49 3.61 24.13
C GLY A 40 7.47 4.79 24.10
N LYS A 41 7.69 5.41 22.93
CA LYS A 41 8.44 6.66 22.81
C LYS A 41 7.53 7.85 23.04
N GLU A 42 8.04 8.84 23.75
CA GLU A 42 7.42 10.15 23.88
C GLU A 42 7.53 10.93 22.57
N PRO A 43 6.57 11.82 22.22
CA PRO A 43 6.59 12.56 20.97
C PRO A 43 7.90 13.28 20.67
N VAL A 44 8.57 13.82 21.70
CA VAL A 44 9.85 14.52 21.56
C VAL A 44 11.01 13.61 21.16
N GLN A 45 10.90 12.31 21.44
CA GLN A 45 11.91 11.31 21.09
C GLN A 45 11.79 10.86 19.62
N LEU A 46 10.71 11.25 18.95
CA LEU A 46 10.45 10.90 17.55
C LEU A 46 11.15 11.83 16.55
N PHE A 47 11.71 12.96 16.99
CA PHE A 47 12.44 13.90 16.14
C PHE A 47 13.84 13.37 15.77
N LYS A 48 13.88 12.33 14.95
CA LYS A 48 15.10 11.66 14.49
C LYS A 48 15.07 11.47 12.99
N SER A 49 16.23 11.67 12.36
CA SER A 49 16.43 11.43 10.93
C SER A 49 16.15 9.98 10.53
N GLU A 50 16.36 9.02 11.42
CA GLU A 50 16.05 7.61 11.20
C GLU A 50 14.55 7.38 10.99
N TYR A 51 13.70 7.95 11.86
CA TYR A 51 12.25 7.83 11.75
C TYR A 51 11.70 8.57 10.52
N GLN A 52 12.25 9.74 10.21
CA GLN A 52 11.99 10.43 8.95
C GLN A 52 12.30 9.52 7.75
N ALA A 53 13.50 8.93 7.70
CA ALA A 53 13.93 8.07 6.60
C ALA A 53 13.03 6.82 6.46
N ASN A 54 12.62 6.22 7.57
CA ASN A 54 11.70 5.08 7.58
C ASN A 54 10.34 5.44 6.98
N LEU A 55 9.76 6.58 7.37
CA LEU A 55 8.49 7.05 6.80
C LEU A 55 8.60 7.37 5.30
N ILE A 56 9.68 8.03 4.87
CA ILE A 56 9.93 8.31 3.45
C ILE A 56 10.08 7.00 2.67
N LYS A 57 10.78 6.00 3.20
CA LYS A 57 10.92 4.68 2.56
C LYS A 57 9.57 3.98 2.38
N ILE A 58 8.68 4.03 3.36
CA ILE A 58 7.32 3.49 3.23
C ILE A 58 6.55 4.26 2.15
N ALA A 59 6.62 5.60 2.17
CA ALA A 59 5.97 6.44 1.16
C ALA A 59 6.47 6.13 -0.25
N SER A 60 7.79 5.98 -0.45
CA SER A 60 8.37 5.63 -1.76
C SER A 60 7.88 4.28 -2.28
N HIS A 61 7.70 3.27 -1.43
CA HIS A 61 7.13 1.99 -1.87
C HIS A 61 5.64 2.11 -2.24
N LEU A 62 4.88 2.96 -1.54
CA LEU A 62 3.49 3.25 -1.92
C LEU A 62 3.42 3.98 -3.26
N GLU A 63 4.28 4.96 -3.50
CA GLU A 63 4.39 5.67 -4.78
C GLU A 63 4.76 4.73 -5.92
N GLU A 64 5.74 3.83 -5.72
CA GLU A 64 6.10 2.80 -6.70
C GLU A 64 4.90 1.88 -7.01
N LEU A 65 4.16 1.45 -5.98
CA LEU A 65 2.97 0.64 -6.16
C LEU A 65 1.89 1.38 -6.96
N ILE A 66 1.63 2.65 -6.63
CA ILE A 66 0.69 3.52 -7.36
C ILE A 66 1.10 3.66 -8.83
N HIS A 67 2.40 3.86 -9.09
CA HIS A 67 2.94 3.97 -10.44
C HIS A 67 2.72 2.69 -11.26
N LEU A 68 3.08 1.53 -10.71
CA LEU A 68 2.89 0.24 -11.37
C LEU A 68 1.42 -0.06 -11.64
N LEU A 69 0.55 0.21 -10.66
CA LEU A 69 -0.90 0.02 -10.83
C LEU A 69 -1.49 0.97 -11.87
N THR A 70 -0.98 2.20 -11.96
CA THR A 70 -1.37 3.15 -13.02
C THR A 70 -0.99 2.61 -14.40
N TYR A 71 0.26 2.13 -14.55
CA TYR A 71 0.72 1.52 -15.80
C TYR A 71 -0.12 0.29 -16.18
N LEU A 72 -0.34 -0.64 -15.25
CA LEU A 72 -1.17 -1.83 -15.45
C LEU A 72 -2.62 -1.47 -15.81
N THR A 73 -3.19 -0.46 -15.15
CA THR A 73 -4.55 0.03 -15.43
C THR A 73 -4.64 0.57 -16.86
N ASN A 74 -3.70 1.42 -17.26
CA ASN A 74 -3.68 2.03 -18.59
C ASN A 74 -3.48 0.99 -19.70
N LYS A 75 -2.55 0.05 -19.51
CA LYS A 75 -2.29 -1.05 -20.45
C LYS A 75 -3.50 -1.97 -20.65
N ASN A 76 -4.37 -2.06 -19.63
CA ASN A 76 -5.53 -2.95 -19.61
C ASN A 76 -6.87 -2.18 -19.66
N ASN A 77 -6.90 -0.95 -20.18
CA ASN A 77 -8.04 -0.02 -20.09
C ASN A 77 -9.37 -0.53 -20.70
N LYS A 78 -9.33 -1.48 -21.62
CA LYS A 78 -10.51 -2.13 -22.23
C LYS A 78 -10.77 -3.55 -21.71
N ALA A 79 -9.95 -4.03 -20.78
CA ALA A 79 -10.00 -5.40 -20.29
C ALA A 79 -10.77 -5.51 -18.97
N PHE A 80 -11.19 -6.72 -18.65
CA PHE A 80 -11.89 -7.09 -17.41
C PHE A 80 -11.22 -6.54 -16.14
N TYR A 81 -9.89 -6.44 -16.12
CA TYR A 81 -9.08 -6.01 -14.97
C TYR A 81 -9.21 -4.52 -14.63
N PHE A 82 -9.57 -3.67 -15.61
CA PHE A 82 -9.52 -2.22 -15.46
C PHE A 82 -10.30 -1.72 -14.24
N ARG A 83 -11.54 -2.19 -14.06
CA ARG A 83 -12.38 -1.75 -12.94
C ARG A 83 -11.75 -2.06 -11.58
N HIS A 84 -11.10 -3.22 -11.45
CA HIS A 84 -10.46 -3.64 -10.20
C HIS A 84 -9.20 -2.81 -9.95
N LEU A 85 -8.33 -2.68 -10.95
CA LEU A 85 -7.08 -1.91 -10.83
C LEU A 85 -7.35 -0.42 -10.60
N TYR A 86 -8.34 0.15 -11.29
CA TYR A 86 -8.73 1.56 -11.11
C TYR A 86 -9.33 1.82 -9.72
N ALA A 87 -10.18 0.92 -9.21
CA ALA A 87 -10.72 1.03 -7.85
C ALA A 87 -9.62 0.99 -6.79
N ILE A 88 -8.63 0.12 -6.97
CA ILE A 88 -7.44 0.03 -6.12
C ILE A 88 -6.64 1.35 -6.19
N LEU A 89 -6.36 1.84 -7.41
CA LEU A 89 -5.59 3.07 -7.60
C LEU A 89 -6.24 4.26 -6.91
N LYS A 90 -7.56 4.42 -7.06
CA LYS A 90 -8.32 5.49 -6.41
C LYS A 90 -8.18 5.43 -4.88
N SER A 91 -8.23 4.25 -4.28
CA SER A 91 -8.16 4.10 -2.82
C SER A 91 -6.76 4.35 -2.24
N LEU A 92 -5.70 4.08 -3.04
CA LEU A 92 -4.30 4.29 -2.66
C LEU A 92 -3.75 5.69 -2.97
N SER A 93 -4.33 6.43 -3.90
CA SER A 93 -3.76 7.68 -4.43
C SER A 93 -3.26 8.69 -3.39
N CYS A 94 -3.91 8.81 -2.22
CA CYS A 94 -3.50 9.73 -1.15
C CYS A 94 -2.82 9.03 0.03
N ALA A 95 -2.63 7.71 -0.01
CA ALA A 95 -2.04 6.93 1.07
C ALA A 95 -0.60 7.35 1.45
N PRO A 96 0.25 7.84 0.54
CA PRO A 96 1.58 8.35 0.91
C PRO A 96 1.54 9.63 1.77
N ASN A 97 0.50 10.46 1.63
CA ASN A 97 0.48 11.82 2.20
C ASN A 97 0.67 11.87 3.73
N PRO A 98 -0.02 11.05 4.55
CA PRO A 98 0.19 11.07 5.99
C PRO A 98 1.62 10.73 6.40
N LEU A 99 2.31 9.89 5.62
CA LEU A 99 3.70 9.50 5.88
C LEU A 99 4.66 10.63 5.51
N ILE A 100 4.48 11.23 4.33
CA ILE A 100 5.32 12.35 3.84
C ILE A 100 5.20 13.56 4.77
N ILE A 101 3.97 13.93 5.12
CA ILE A 101 3.70 15.06 6.02
C ILE A 101 4.30 14.79 7.40
N THR A 102 4.11 13.58 7.94
CA THR A 102 4.69 13.22 9.24
C THR A 102 6.22 13.22 9.18
N ALA A 103 6.82 12.67 8.12
CA ALA A 103 8.27 12.65 7.93
C ALA A 103 8.88 14.06 7.92
N TYR A 104 8.22 15.00 7.25
CA TYR A 104 8.63 16.41 7.26
C TYR A 104 8.72 16.98 8.68
N TYR A 105 7.74 16.69 9.53
CA TYR A 105 7.73 17.18 10.92
C TYR A 105 8.64 16.39 11.87
N LEU A 106 9.11 15.20 11.48
CA LEU A 106 10.08 14.42 12.25
C LEU A 106 11.53 14.82 11.99
N ASP A 107 11.79 15.58 10.94
CA ASP A 107 13.14 16.05 10.63
C ASP A 107 13.67 16.95 11.76
N PRO A 108 14.75 16.54 12.46
CA PRO A 108 15.30 17.32 13.56
C PRO A 108 15.86 18.68 13.14
N LYS A 109 16.14 18.88 11.83
CA LYS A 109 16.65 20.14 11.27
C LYS A 109 15.56 21.20 11.08
N HIS A 110 14.29 20.81 11.15
CA HIS A 110 13.20 21.77 10.99
C HIS A 110 13.04 22.59 12.27
N GLU A 111 12.99 23.92 12.09
CA GLU A 111 12.84 24.88 13.19
C GLU A 111 11.52 24.69 13.93
N PHE A 112 10.43 24.52 13.17
CA PHE A 112 9.09 24.34 13.72
C PHE A 112 8.72 22.86 13.78
N LYS A 113 8.71 22.32 15.00
CA LYS A 113 8.34 20.94 15.28
C LYS A 113 6.85 20.84 15.58
N ARG A 114 6.19 19.85 14.98
CA ARG A 114 4.82 19.49 15.33
C ARG A 114 4.86 18.25 16.21
N LEU A 115 4.22 18.32 17.39
CA LEU A 115 4.02 17.12 18.20
C LEU A 115 3.12 16.16 17.41
N ILE A 116 3.59 14.93 17.23
CA ILE A 116 2.79 13.89 16.61
C ILE A 116 1.73 13.45 17.61
N ASN A 117 0.46 13.62 17.23
CA ASN A 117 -0.62 12.92 17.91
C ASN A 117 -0.56 11.44 17.50
N ARG A 118 -0.09 10.61 18.43
CA ARG A 118 0.11 9.18 18.20
C ARG A 118 -1.17 8.47 17.76
N ASN A 119 -2.30 8.77 18.39
CA ASN A 119 -3.59 8.16 18.05
C ASN A 119 -4.03 8.50 16.62
N ALA A 120 -3.86 9.76 16.21
CA ALA A 120 -4.20 10.19 14.85
C ALA A 120 -3.25 9.55 13.82
N PHE A 121 -1.96 9.49 14.12
CA PHE A 121 -0.98 8.89 13.22
C PHE A 121 -1.17 7.37 13.09
N GLU A 122 -1.37 6.66 14.20
CA GLU A 122 -1.69 5.22 14.21
C GLU A 122 -2.98 4.92 13.45
N PHE A 123 -3.99 5.80 13.55
CA PHE A 123 -5.22 5.67 12.77
C PHE A 123 -4.93 5.75 11.26
N GLU A 124 -4.22 6.79 10.80
CA GLU A 124 -3.88 6.97 9.38
C GLU A 124 -3.07 5.79 8.82
N VAL A 125 -2.03 5.37 9.54
CA VAL A 125 -1.20 4.22 9.17
C VAL A 125 -2.04 2.93 9.17
N GLY A 126 -2.95 2.76 10.13
CA GLY A 126 -3.88 1.65 10.16
C GLY A 126 -4.81 1.60 8.94
N GLN A 127 -5.24 2.75 8.41
CA GLN A 127 -6.01 2.80 7.16
C GLN A 127 -5.16 2.37 5.96
N ILE A 128 -3.87 2.74 5.91
CA ILE A 128 -2.94 2.29 4.87
C ILE A 128 -2.81 0.76 4.91
N VAL A 129 -2.54 0.19 6.09
CA VAL A 129 -2.42 -1.27 6.26
C VAL A 129 -3.67 -2.00 5.81
N LYS A 130 -4.87 -1.54 6.23
CA LYS A 130 -6.15 -2.13 5.82
C LYS A 130 -6.32 -2.13 4.30
N LYS A 131 -5.97 -1.02 3.64
CA LYS A 131 -6.01 -0.93 2.17
C LYS A 131 -5.07 -1.95 1.54
N ILE A 132 -3.81 -2.02 1.99
CA ILE A 132 -2.82 -2.95 1.43
C ILE A 132 -3.25 -4.42 1.64
N GLN A 133 -3.73 -4.77 2.83
CA GLN A 133 -4.24 -6.11 3.14
C GLN A 133 -5.44 -6.50 2.28
N PHE A 134 -6.28 -5.53 1.89
CA PHE A 134 -7.37 -5.75 0.95
C PHE A 134 -6.89 -5.90 -0.50
N ILE A 135 -5.92 -5.10 -0.91
CA ILE A 135 -5.43 -5.02 -2.30
C ILE A 135 -4.63 -6.26 -2.68
N LYS A 136 -3.74 -6.70 -1.80
CA LYS A 136 -2.87 -7.87 -1.99
C LYS A 136 -3.61 -9.13 -2.50
N PRO A 137 -4.68 -9.64 -1.84
CA PRO A 137 -5.40 -10.80 -2.34
C PRO A 137 -6.12 -10.54 -3.67
N VAL A 138 -6.55 -9.30 -3.95
CA VAL A 138 -7.11 -8.96 -5.26
C VAL A 138 -6.04 -9.09 -6.33
N LEU A 139 -4.87 -8.48 -6.14
CA LEU A 139 -3.75 -8.56 -7.08
C LEU A 139 -3.31 -10.01 -7.32
N GLN A 140 -3.17 -10.80 -6.25
CA GLN A 140 -2.88 -12.23 -6.35
C GLN A 140 -3.94 -12.97 -7.17
N SER A 141 -5.23 -12.66 -6.96
CA SER A 141 -6.33 -13.25 -7.71
C SER A 141 -6.20 -12.94 -9.21
N LEU A 142 -5.91 -11.68 -9.55
CA LEU A 142 -5.73 -11.20 -10.93
C LEU A 142 -4.50 -11.86 -11.59
N ALA A 143 -3.40 -11.98 -10.84
CA ALA A 143 -2.16 -12.59 -11.28
C ALA A 143 -2.32 -14.08 -11.65
N VAL A 144 -3.20 -14.82 -10.96
CA VAL A 144 -3.41 -16.26 -11.20
C VAL A 144 -4.68 -16.59 -11.98
N GLY A 145 -5.49 -15.61 -12.36
CA GLY A 145 -6.72 -15.84 -13.14
C GLY A 145 -7.89 -16.45 -12.36
N ARG A 146 -7.97 -16.26 -11.03
CA ARG A 146 -9.03 -16.84 -10.17
C ARG A 146 -9.98 -15.78 -9.62
N LYS A 147 -11.23 -16.15 -9.27
CA LYS A 147 -12.22 -15.22 -8.68
C LYS A 147 -12.14 -15.04 -7.15
N SER A 148 -11.31 -15.81 -6.45
CA SER A 148 -11.33 -15.90 -4.98
C SER A 148 -11.07 -14.57 -4.26
N GLY A 149 -10.35 -13.62 -4.85
CA GLY A 149 -10.12 -12.28 -4.28
C GLY A 149 -11.05 -11.17 -4.81
N ILE A 150 -11.88 -11.42 -5.83
CA ILE A 150 -12.65 -10.37 -6.52
C ILE A 150 -14.04 -10.13 -5.90
N ARG A 151 -14.61 -11.12 -5.20
CA ARG A 151 -15.99 -11.06 -4.65
C ARG A 151 -16.21 -9.96 -3.61
N SER A 152 -15.14 -9.38 -3.06
CA SER A 152 -15.21 -8.35 -2.01
C SER A 152 -15.30 -6.91 -2.54
N ILE A 153 -15.06 -6.65 -3.84
CA ILE A 153 -15.12 -5.27 -4.39
C ILE A 153 -16.56 -4.83 -4.70
N SER A 154 -17.49 -5.78 -4.93
CA SER A 154 -18.86 -5.45 -5.33
C SER A 154 -19.75 -4.91 -4.21
N HIS A 155 -19.29 -4.90 -2.95
CA HIS A 155 -20.06 -4.47 -1.78
C HIS A 155 -19.44 -3.29 -1.00
N SER A 156 -18.39 -2.64 -1.53
CA SER A 156 -17.63 -1.62 -0.78
C SER A 156 -17.57 -0.26 -1.46
N PHE A 157 -18.66 0.14 -2.12
CA PHE A 157 -18.88 1.51 -2.59
C PHE A 157 -20.28 1.98 -2.19
#